data_AF-A0A844B1U3-F1
#
_entry.id   AF-A0A844B1U3-F1
#
_cell.length_a   1.000
_cell.length_b   1.000
_cell.length_c   1.000
_cell.angle_alpha   90.00
_cell.angle_beta   90.00
_cell.angle_gamma   90.00
#
_symmetry.space_group_name_H-M   'P 1'
#
loop_
_entity.id
_entity.type
_entity.pdbx_description
1 polymer ?
#
loop_
_entity_poly.entity_id
_entity_poly.type
_entity_poly.pdbx_seq_one_letter_code
_entity_poly.pdbx_strand_id
1 'polypeptide(L)'
;MLKAALFSPMLAHAFLPAMLGREQPAFDNVIGHLSVATDKPVDMVRVHIPDDGYDFIRNLAASGPDGTVVMSDPARLAHLRQGQDTSATAVRTTLSGMHHKVTSLDFPVNFANLAFDADLDLLVLALPAAREPHCSWIHPTLGCNTQIRQLEKAFGAPANVLKFEPSRTLAQTGVPQGSSCYDLDTYYFMMRNARGEHVALVYPPCIRESPSSKAAAKSGSVGRAQAMSMLEELDVTIVEVSEADFLRRACNSISPEPGQIVFTEPVSKALRNRLAKLHVESVALEDFAPGREFGIHCLTLELPQQPRLAKRDL
;
A
#
# COMPACT_ATOMS: atom_id res chain seq x y z
N MET A 1 -22.51 40.33 53.03
CA MET A 1 -23.53 39.30 52.71
C MET A 1 -23.82 39.38 51.20
N LEU A 2 -23.81 38.21 50.53
CA LEU A 2 -24.33 37.84 49.19
C LEU A 2 -24.30 38.81 47.97
N LYS A 3 -23.59 38.33 46.93
CA LYS A 3 -23.98 38.03 45.52
C LYS A 3 -24.58 39.08 44.55
N ALA A 4 -23.87 39.13 43.40
CA ALA A 4 -24.33 39.08 42.00
C ALA A 4 -24.93 40.34 41.33
N ALA A 5 -24.30 40.76 40.21
CA ALA A 5 -24.82 40.52 38.85
C ALA A 5 -23.89 41.16 37.80
N LEU A 6 -23.53 40.39 36.77
CA LEU A 6 -22.93 40.85 35.52
C LEU A 6 -24.05 41.12 34.52
N PHE A 7 -24.04 42.27 33.85
CA PHE A 7 -24.89 42.60 32.70
C PHE A 7 -24.08 43.37 31.64
N SER A 8 -23.91 42.72 30.46
CA SER A 8 -24.03 43.20 29.07
C SER A 8 -23.20 44.42 28.56
N PRO A 9 -23.09 44.72 27.23
CA PRO A 9 -23.67 44.06 26.03
C PRO A 9 -22.80 44.00 24.72
N MET A 10 -23.35 43.27 23.73
CA MET A 10 -23.47 43.55 22.27
C MET A 10 -22.28 43.60 21.29
N LEU A 11 -22.38 42.74 20.26
CA LEU A 11 -22.36 42.98 18.79
C LEU A 11 -22.26 41.57 18.12
N ALA A 12 -22.92 41.16 17.03
CA ALA A 12 -23.97 41.68 16.17
C ALA A 12 -24.57 40.50 15.34
N HIS A 13 -25.89 40.55 15.11
CA HIS A 13 -26.70 40.11 13.95
C HIS A 13 -26.08 39.15 12.91
N ALA A 14 -26.63 37.94 12.76
CA ALA A 14 -27.66 37.52 11.77
C ALA A 14 -27.01 37.01 10.44
N PHE A 15 -27.36 35.88 9.80
CA PHE A 15 -28.64 35.24 9.50
C PHE A 15 -28.42 33.74 9.24
N LEU A 16 -29.33 32.90 9.72
CA LEU A 16 -29.72 31.64 9.04
C LEU A 16 -31.01 31.93 8.26
N PRO A 17 -31.21 31.27 7.11
CA PRO A 17 -32.45 30.56 6.95
C PRO A 17 -32.23 29.10 6.55
N ALA A 18 -33.02 28.24 7.18
CA ALA A 18 -33.30 26.91 6.71
C ALA A 18 -33.98 26.98 5.33
N MET A 19 -33.51 26.15 4.39
CA MET A 19 -34.34 25.63 3.30
C MET A 19 -34.29 24.11 3.32
N LEU A 20 -35.43 23.54 3.70
CA LEU A 20 -35.86 22.21 3.30
C LEU A 20 -36.07 22.20 1.78
N GLY A 21 -35.52 21.22 1.08
CA GLY A 21 -35.82 21.00 -0.33
C GLY A 21 -34.76 20.17 -1.04
N ARG A 22 -35.03 18.87 -1.14
CA ARG A 22 -34.48 17.87 -2.07
C ARG A 22 -33.42 18.38 -3.06
N GLU A 23 -32.21 17.87 -2.92
CA GLU A 23 -31.48 17.10 -3.93
C GLU A 23 -30.34 16.35 -3.22
N GLN A 24 -30.08 15.11 -3.65
CA GLN A 24 -29.10 14.19 -3.05
C GLN A 24 -27.73 14.86 -2.87
N PRO A 25 -26.99 14.65 -1.78
CA PRO A 25 -25.57 14.93 -1.83
C PRO A 25 -24.94 13.90 -2.77
N ALA A 26 -24.51 14.41 -3.92
CA ALA A 26 -23.63 13.76 -4.86
C ALA A 26 -22.39 13.22 -4.14
N PHE A 27 -21.84 12.14 -4.69
CA PHE A 27 -20.59 11.49 -4.33
C PHE A 27 -19.48 12.48 -3.93
N ASP A 28 -19.28 12.69 -2.62
CA ASP A 28 -18.06 13.27 -2.09
C ASP A 28 -16.98 12.17 -2.09
N ASN A 29 -16.48 11.82 -3.28
CA ASN A 29 -15.22 11.07 -3.44
C ASN A 29 -14.08 12.02 -3.04
N VAL A 30 -13.82 12.14 -1.74
CA VAL A 30 -12.74 13.02 -1.25
C VAL A 30 -11.40 12.45 -1.69
N ILE A 31 -10.75 13.15 -2.62
CA ILE A 31 -9.31 13.07 -2.87
C ILE A 31 -8.62 13.52 -1.58
N GLY A 32 -8.08 12.57 -0.81
CA GLY A 32 -7.15 12.93 0.25
C GLY A 32 -5.83 13.35 -0.35
N HIS A 33 -5.57 14.65 -0.50
CA HIS A 33 -4.19 15.13 -0.55
C HIS A 33 -3.59 14.91 0.84
N LEU A 34 -2.67 13.96 0.96
CA LEU A 34 -1.81 13.93 2.14
C LEU A 34 -0.89 15.14 2.03
N SER A 35 -1.28 16.27 2.62
CA SER A 35 -0.41 17.45 2.73
C SER A 35 0.63 17.15 3.80
N VAL A 36 1.70 16.47 3.39
CA VAL A 36 2.86 16.20 4.24
C VAL A 36 3.77 17.42 4.16
N ALA A 37 3.46 18.48 4.92
CA ALA A 37 4.34 19.62 5.23
C ALA A 37 5.33 20.10 4.14
N THR A 38 4.96 20.00 2.86
CA THR A 38 5.80 20.33 1.71
C THR A 38 4.90 20.97 0.66
N ASP A 39 5.35 22.08 0.07
CA ASP A 39 4.58 22.92 -0.86
C ASP A 39 4.35 22.26 -2.24
N LYS A 40 4.42 20.92 -2.34
CA LYS A 40 4.29 20.17 -3.60
C LYS A 40 3.15 19.14 -3.51
N PRO A 41 2.17 19.18 -4.43
CA PRO A 41 1.12 18.17 -4.46
C PRO A 41 1.71 16.83 -4.92
N VAL A 42 1.51 15.80 -4.12
CA VAL A 42 1.70 14.41 -4.54
C VAL A 42 0.34 13.84 -4.93
N ASP A 43 0.29 13.17 -6.08
CA ASP A 43 -0.89 12.45 -6.55
C ASP A 43 -1.04 11.11 -5.80
N MET A 44 -1.45 11.18 -4.54
CA MET A 44 -1.89 10.01 -3.78
C MET A 44 -3.41 9.94 -3.75
N VAL A 45 -3.98 8.76 -3.99
CA VAL A 45 -5.41 8.55 -3.80
C VAL A 45 -5.63 7.84 -2.48
N ARG A 46 -6.25 8.57 -1.55
CA ARG A 46 -7.00 7.98 -0.45
C ARG A 46 -8.46 7.95 -0.88
N VAL A 47 -9.00 6.79 -1.23
CA VAL A 47 -10.43 6.65 -1.47
C VAL A 47 -11.09 6.44 -0.11
N HIS A 48 -11.90 7.40 0.32
CA HIS A 48 -12.86 7.13 1.39
C HIS A 48 -13.98 6.27 0.80
N ILE A 49 -14.03 5.01 1.19
CA ILE A 49 -15.09 4.10 0.78
C ILE A 49 -16.23 4.24 1.81
N PRO A 50 -17.46 4.57 1.40
CA PRO A 50 -18.56 4.80 2.33
C PRO A 50 -19.00 3.51 3.04
N ASP A 51 -18.99 3.49 4.38
CA ASP A 51 -19.69 2.62 5.37
C ASP A 51 -20.08 1.17 4.96
N ASP A 52 -19.34 0.52 4.07
CA ASP A 52 -19.50 -0.89 3.67
C ASP A 52 -18.51 -1.81 4.41
N GLY A 53 -17.61 -1.23 5.21
CA GLY A 53 -16.77 -1.92 6.19
C GLY A 53 -15.43 -2.43 5.65
N TYR A 54 -14.99 -2.02 4.45
CA TYR A 54 -13.71 -2.46 3.87
C TYR A 54 -12.80 -1.29 3.47
N ASP A 55 -11.87 -0.93 4.37
CA ASP A 55 -10.98 0.23 4.19
C ASP A 55 -9.66 -0.07 3.45
N PHE A 56 -9.37 -1.34 3.14
CA PHE A 56 -8.05 -1.79 2.68
C PHE A 56 -7.87 -1.68 1.17
N ILE A 57 -7.81 -0.45 0.65
CA ILE A 57 -7.73 -0.21 -0.81
C ILE A 57 -6.47 -0.78 -1.46
N ARG A 58 -5.37 -0.92 -0.70
CA ARG A 58 -4.14 -1.57 -1.19
C ARG A 58 -4.35 -3.02 -1.61
N ASN A 59 -5.34 -3.69 -1.05
CA ASN A 59 -5.64 -5.08 -1.39
C ASN A 59 -6.37 -5.21 -2.72
N LEU A 60 -6.94 -4.11 -3.24
CA LEU A 60 -7.86 -4.12 -4.39
C LEU A 60 -7.16 -3.75 -5.70
N ALA A 61 -6.05 -3.01 -5.61
CA ALA A 61 -5.39 -2.39 -6.74
C ALA A 61 -3.89 -2.19 -6.50
N ALA A 62 -3.12 -2.14 -7.58
CA ALA A 62 -1.75 -1.64 -7.57
C ALA A 62 -1.44 -0.84 -8.83
N SER A 63 -0.46 0.06 -8.73
CA SER A 63 0.16 0.69 -9.89
C SER A 63 0.78 -0.37 -10.80
N GLY A 64 0.38 -0.36 -12.06
CA GLY A 64 0.85 -1.25 -13.11
C GLY A 64 1.83 -0.56 -14.07
N PRO A 65 2.25 -1.28 -15.12
CA PRO A 65 3.11 -0.72 -16.17
C PRO A 65 2.40 0.40 -16.94
N ASP A 66 3.18 1.24 -17.60
CA ASP A 66 2.72 2.27 -18.55
C ASP A 66 1.67 3.25 -18.00
N GLY A 67 1.69 3.53 -16.70
CA GLY A 67 0.73 4.46 -16.09
C GLY A 67 -0.65 3.86 -15.82
N THR A 68 -0.80 2.53 -15.93
CA THR A 68 -2.07 1.85 -15.65
C THR A 68 -2.23 1.49 -14.18
N VAL A 69 -3.47 1.26 -13.74
CA VAL A 69 -3.77 0.62 -12.46
C VAL A 69 -4.28 -0.78 -12.73
N VAL A 70 -3.66 -1.79 -12.11
CA VAL A 70 -4.11 -3.19 -12.19
C VAL A 70 -5.03 -3.47 -11.01
N MET A 71 -6.20 -4.07 -11.26
CA MET A 71 -7.21 -4.37 -10.24
C MET A 71 -7.81 -5.75 -10.46
N SER A 72 -8.34 -6.36 -9.39
CA SER A 72 -9.25 -7.50 -9.52
C SER A 72 -10.59 -7.04 -10.07
N ASP A 73 -11.27 -7.85 -10.87
CA ASP A 73 -12.64 -7.55 -11.27
C ASP A 73 -13.61 -7.62 -10.05
N PRO A 74 -14.35 -6.54 -9.70
CA PRO A 74 -15.26 -6.51 -8.57
C PRO A 74 -16.26 -7.67 -8.53
N ALA A 75 -16.76 -8.09 -9.70
CA ALA A 75 -17.68 -9.24 -9.81
C ALA A 75 -17.06 -10.55 -9.30
N ARG A 76 -15.72 -10.65 -9.27
CA ARG A 76 -14.97 -11.80 -8.76
C ARG A 76 -14.65 -11.69 -7.26
N LEU A 77 -14.85 -10.52 -6.65
CA LEU A 77 -14.63 -10.28 -5.22
C LEU A 77 -15.89 -10.50 -4.37
N ALA A 78 -17.09 -10.45 -4.97
CA ALA A 78 -18.38 -10.50 -4.27
C ALA A 78 -18.57 -11.71 -3.34
N HIS A 79 -17.81 -12.79 -3.54
CA HIS A 79 -17.89 -14.02 -2.75
C HIS A 79 -16.76 -14.20 -1.72
N LEU A 80 -15.77 -13.31 -1.67
CA LEU A 80 -14.57 -13.49 -0.84
C LEU A 80 -14.73 -12.88 0.54
N ARG A 81 -15.16 -11.63 0.62
CA ARG A 81 -15.45 -10.90 1.86
C ARG A 81 -16.51 -9.84 1.59
N GLN A 82 -17.35 -9.60 2.59
CA GLN A 82 -18.35 -8.53 2.54
C GLN A 82 -17.69 -7.18 2.27
N GLY A 83 -18.25 -6.39 1.34
CA GLY A 83 -17.82 -5.02 1.03
C GLY A 83 -16.72 -4.90 -0.03
N GLN A 84 -15.89 -5.92 -0.28
CA GLN A 84 -14.75 -5.80 -1.21
C GLN A 84 -15.14 -5.48 -2.65
N ASP A 85 -16.26 -6.02 -3.14
CA ASP A 85 -16.80 -5.76 -4.48
C ASP A 85 -17.32 -4.33 -4.62
N THR A 86 -18.02 -3.83 -3.59
CA THR A 86 -18.54 -2.46 -3.53
C THR A 86 -17.38 -1.46 -3.47
N SER A 87 -16.42 -1.71 -2.59
CA SER A 87 -15.16 -0.98 -2.49
C SER A 87 -14.37 -0.97 -3.79
N ALA A 88 -14.18 -2.12 -4.45
CA ALA A 88 -13.43 -2.20 -5.70
C ALA A 88 -14.15 -1.48 -6.84
N THR A 89 -15.50 -1.49 -6.84
CA THR A 89 -16.31 -0.71 -7.79
C THR A 89 -16.14 0.80 -7.57
N ALA A 90 -16.13 1.25 -6.31
CA ALA A 90 -15.90 2.65 -5.97
C ALA A 90 -14.49 3.11 -6.36
N VAL A 91 -13.46 2.29 -6.08
CA VAL A 91 -12.07 2.55 -6.50
C VAL A 91 -11.98 2.64 -8.04
N ARG A 92 -12.56 1.68 -8.78
CA ARG A 92 -12.57 1.68 -10.26
C ARG A 92 -13.25 2.93 -10.82
N THR A 93 -14.39 3.31 -10.26
CA THR A 93 -15.15 4.50 -10.68
C THR A 93 -14.33 5.77 -10.45
N THR A 94 -13.67 5.88 -9.28
CA THR A 94 -12.79 7.00 -8.94
C THR A 94 -11.61 7.10 -9.91
N LEU A 95 -10.89 6.01 -10.14
CA LEU A 95 -9.75 5.97 -11.06
C LEU A 95 -10.15 6.34 -12.50
N SER A 96 -11.30 5.86 -12.96
CA SER A 96 -11.84 6.20 -14.27
C SER A 96 -12.20 7.68 -14.39
N GLY A 97 -12.78 8.27 -13.33
CA GLY A 97 -13.05 9.70 -13.23
C GLY A 97 -11.78 10.57 -13.25
N MET A 98 -10.66 10.03 -12.75
CA MET A 98 -9.34 10.66 -12.83
C MET A 98 -8.60 10.37 -14.15
N HIS A 99 -9.26 9.75 -15.13
CA HIS A 99 -8.69 9.36 -16.41
C HIS A 99 -7.51 8.37 -16.33
N HIS A 100 -7.37 7.63 -15.23
CA HIS A 100 -6.43 6.52 -15.16
C HIS A 100 -6.95 5.31 -15.95
N LYS A 101 -6.07 4.70 -16.73
CA LYS A 101 -6.37 3.44 -17.42
C LYS A 101 -6.34 2.29 -16.41
N VAL A 102 -7.46 1.58 -16.26
CA VAL A 102 -7.59 0.43 -15.36
C VAL A 102 -7.56 -0.88 -16.15
N THR A 103 -6.65 -1.78 -15.80
CA THR A 103 -6.57 -3.16 -16.31
C THR A 103 -7.17 -4.10 -15.27
N SER A 104 -8.20 -4.87 -15.64
CA SER A 104 -8.87 -5.78 -14.71
C SER A 104 -8.43 -7.23 -14.91
N LEU A 105 -8.13 -7.91 -13.81
CA LEU A 105 -7.87 -9.34 -13.75
C LEU A 105 -9.19 -10.10 -13.60
N ASP A 106 -9.33 -11.21 -14.31
CA ASP A 106 -10.51 -12.09 -14.27
C ASP A 106 -10.51 -13.04 -13.06
N PHE A 107 -9.56 -12.87 -12.15
CA PHE A 107 -9.45 -13.57 -10.88
C PHE A 107 -9.14 -12.58 -9.75
N PRO A 108 -9.56 -12.88 -8.52
CA PRO A 108 -9.27 -12.06 -7.36
C PRO A 108 -7.82 -12.19 -6.92
N VAL A 109 -7.22 -11.08 -6.53
CA VAL A 109 -5.85 -10.94 -6.05
C VAL A 109 -5.85 -10.01 -4.86
N ASN A 110 -5.14 -10.39 -3.78
CA ASN A 110 -4.73 -9.41 -2.77
C ASN A 110 -3.49 -8.66 -3.30
N PHE A 111 -3.58 -7.35 -3.50
CA PHE A 111 -2.49 -6.51 -4.01
C PHE A 111 -1.54 -5.97 -2.92
N ALA A 112 -1.81 -6.19 -1.62
CA ALA A 112 -0.86 -5.94 -0.50
C ALA A 112 0.40 -6.83 -0.51
N ASN A 113 0.53 -7.57 -1.58
CA ASN A 113 1.11 -8.89 -1.66
C ASN A 113 2.01 -9.02 -2.88
N LEU A 114 2.04 -7.93 -3.62
CA LEU A 114 2.98 -7.64 -4.66
C LEU A 114 3.47 -6.21 -4.51
N ALA A 115 4.68 -5.98 -5.00
CA ALA A 115 5.23 -4.66 -5.23
C ALA A 115 5.80 -4.64 -6.64
N PHE A 116 5.52 -3.58 -7.38
CA PHE A 116 5.99 -3.42 -8.75
C PHE A 116 6.75 -2.10 -8.87
N ASP A 117 7.90 -2.13 -9.53
CA ASP A 117 8.71 -0.96 -9.87
C ASP A 117 9.05 -1.01 -11.34
N ALA A 118 8.53 -0.03 -12.07
CA ALA A 118 8.64 0.03 -13.51
C ALA A 118 10.07 0.31 -13.98
N ASP A 119 10.87 1.01 -13.19
CA ASP A 119 12.20 1.44 -13.59
C ASP A 119 13.25 0.33 -13.44
N LEU A 120 13.05 -0.55 -12.46
CA LEU A 120 13.82 -1.81 -12.33
C LEU A 120 13.22 -2.97 -13.13
N ASP A 121 12.06 -2.73 -13.76
CA ASP A 121 11.23 -3.77 -14.38
C ASP A 121 11.08 -4.98 -13.44
N LEU A 122 10.74 -4.69 -12.18
CA LEU A 122 10.79 -5.60 -11.05
C LEU A 122 9.39 -5.82 -10.47
N LEU A 123 8.98 -7.10 -10.42
CA LEU A 123 7.81 -7.55 -9.69
C LEU A 123 8.24 -8.44 -8.51
N VAL A 124 7.98 -7.97 -7.29
CA VAL A 124 8.14 -8.75 -6.07
C VAL A 124 6.79 -9.33 -5.69
N LEU A 125 6.74 -10.65 -5.48
CA LEU A 125 5.55 -11.39 -5.09
C LEU A 125 5.83 -12.11 -3.78
N ALA A 126 4.92 -12.02 -2.82
CA ALA A 126 4.89 -13.00 -1.74
C ALA A 126 3.97 -14.16 -2.14
N LEU A 127 4.45 -15.39 -1.96
CA LEU A 127 3.73 -16.59 -2.33
C LEU A 127 3.40 -17.39 -1.06
N PRO A 128 2.18 -17.94 -0.94
CA PRO A 128 1.85 -18.78 0.20
C PRO A 128 2.74 -20.03 0.24
N ALA A 129 2.93 -20.57 1.45
CA ALA A 129 3.76 -21.75 1.64
C ALA A 129 3.20 -22.94 0.83
N ALA A 130 4.07 -23.74 0.21
CA ALA A 130 3.71 -24.80 -0.74
C ALA A 130 2.78 -25.92 -0.19
N ARG A 131 2.50 -25.95 1.12
CA ARG A 131 1.53 -26.87 1.74
C ARG A 131 0.09 -26.34 1.71
N GLU A 132 -0.13 -25.10 1.28
CA GLU A 132 -1.47 -24.57 1.06
C GLU A 132 -1.94 -24.96 -0.35
N PRO A 133 -3.03 -25.76 -0.47
CA PRO A 133 -3.52 -26.25 -1.76
C PRO A 133 -4.13 -25.15 -2.65
N HIS A 134 -4.29 -23.95 -2.10
CA HIS A 134 -4.80 -22.77 -2.78
C HIS A 134 -3.77 -21.67 -2.61
N CYS A 135 -3.51 -20.87 -3.65
CA CYS A 135 -2.89 -19.59 -3.37
C CYS A 135 -3.91 -18.88 -2.46
N SER A 136 -3.63 -18.66 -1.17
CA SER A 136 -4.59 -18.09 -0.21
C SER A 136 -5.06 -16.66 -0.56
N TRP A 137 -4.59 -16.18 -1.72
CA TRP A 137 -4.61 -14.84 -2.29
C TRP A 137 -5.41 -14.85 -3.60
N ILE A 138 -5.75 -16.04 -4.13
CA ILE A 138 -6.25 -16.23 -5.49
C ILE A 138 -7.22 -17.42 -5.58
N HIS A 139 -8.30 -17.24 -6.35
CA HIS A 139 -9.42 -18.16 -6.53
C HIS A 139 -9.02 -19.64 -6.76
N PRO A 140 -9.72 -20.62 -6.15
CA PRO A 140 -9.32 -22.03 -6.12
C PRO A 140 -9.38 -22.78 -7.47
N THR A 141 -9.85 -22.15 -8.54
CA THR A 141 -10.11 -22.85 -9.84
C THR A 141 -8.95 -22.82 -10.84
N LEU A 142 -7.98 -21.91 -10.68
CA LEU A 142 -6.78 -21.89 -11.53
C LEU A 142 -5.58 -22.31 -10.68
N GLY A 143 -4.68 -23.12 -11.25
CA GLY A 143 -3.44 -23.49 -10.57
C GLY A 143 -2.55 -22.27 -10.35
N CYS A 144 -1.84 -22.23 -9.20
CA CYS A 144 -1.07 -21.05 -8.77
C CYS A 144 -0.09 -20.52 -9.82
N ASN A 145 0.59 -21.42 -10.54
CA ASN A 145 1.52 -21.04 -11.60
C ASN A 145 0.84 -20.34 -12.80
N THR A 146 -0.42 -20.68 -13.10
CA THR A 146 -1.17 -20.01 -14.18
C THR A 146 -1.55 -18.60 -13.76
N GLN A 147 -1.97 -18.40 -12.52
CA GLN A 147 -2.33 -17.08 -11.99
C GLN A 147 -1.09 -16.19 -11.86
N ILE A 148 0.05 -16.74 -11.40
CA ILE A 148 1.33 -16.04 -11.38
C ILE A 148 1.71 -15.57 -12.79
N ARG A 149 1.59 -16.43 -13.82
CA ARG A 149 1.86 -16.02 -15.21
C ARG A 149 0.90 -14.94 -15.72
N GLN A 150 -0.37 -15.01 -15.34
CA GLN A 150 -1.35 -13.98 -15.71
C GLN A 150 -1.05 -12.65 -15.01
N LEU A 151 -0.60 -12.69 -13.74
CA LEU A 151 -0.10 -11.53 -13.02
C LEU A 151 1.13 -10.95 -13.71
N GLU A 152 2.17 -11.76 -13.95
CA GLU A 152 3.37 -11.34 -14.68
C GLU A 152 2.99 -10.66 -16.01
N LYS A 153 2.06 -11.25 -16.79
CA LYS A 153 1.55 -10.64 -18.02
C LYS A 153 0.82 -9.31 -17.80
N ALA A 154 -0.01 -9.20 -16.77
CA ALA A 154 -0.73 -7.96 -16.45
C ALA A 154 0.20 -6.82 -16.04
N PHE A 155 1.36 -7.17 -15.48
CA PHE A 155 2.45 -6.25 -15.13
C PHE A 155 3.50 -6.10 -16.24
N GLY A 156 3.19 -6.47 -17.48
CA GLY A 156 4.06 -6.21 -18.63
C GLY A 156 5.12 -7.29 -18.92
N ALA A 157 5.02 -8.45 -18.25
CA ALA A 157 6.01 -9.52 -18.27
C ALA A 157 7.40 -9.03 -17.84
N PRO A 158 7.54 -8.57 -16.59
CA PRO A 158 8.75 -7.91 -16.11
C PRO A 158 9.97 -8.82 -16.20
N ALA A 159 11.12 -8.25 -16.55
CA ALA A 159 12.40 -8.94 -16.65
C ALA A 159 12.84 -9.54 -15.31
N ASN A 160 12.50 -8.89 -14.20
CA ASN A 160 12.87 -9.31 -12.87
C ASN A 160 11.62 -9.70 -12.07
N VAL A 161 11.58 -10.95 -11.60
CA VAL A 161 10.50 -11.43 -10.72
C VAL A 161 11.08 -12.10 -9.48
N LEU A 162 10.89 -11.49 -8.32
CA LEU A 162 11.33 -12.02 -7.03
C LEU A 162 10.13 -12.63 -6.30
N LYS A 163 10.25 -13.88 -5.88
CA LYS A 163 9.16 -14.64 -5.24
C LYS A 163 9.56 -14.99 -3.81
N PHE A 164 9.03 -14.24 -2.84
CA PHE A 164 9.26 -14.46 -1.41
C PHE A 164 8.31 -15.52 -0.88
N GLU A 165 8.81 -16.35 0.04
CA GLU A 165 7.94 -17.19 0.87
C GLU A 165 7.91 -16.61 2.29
N PRO A 166 6.73 -16.23 2.82
CA PRO A 166 6.64 -15.66 4.15
C PRO A 166 7.00 -16.70 5.21
N SER A 167 7.80 -16.29 6.18
CA SER A 167 8.17 -17.11 7.32
C SER A 167 7.05 -17.10 8.36
N ARG A 168 6.43 -18.26 8.59
CA ARG A 168 5.34 -18.40 9.58
C ARG A 168 5.84 -18.65 11.00
N THR A 169 7.15 -18.82 11.20
CA THR A 169 7.73 -19.04 12.54
C THR A 169 7.49 -17.86 13.47
N LEU A 170 7.31 -16.64 12.94
CA LEU A 170 7.02 -15.44 13.73
C LEU A 170 5.60 -15.41 14.32
N ALA A 171 4.64 -16.16 13.76
CA ALA A 171 3.32 -16.32 14.38
C ALA A 171 3.39 -17.06 15.73
N GLN A 172 4.53 -17.70 16.04
CA GLN A 172 4.75 -18.50 17.25
C GLN A 172 5.60 -17.77 18.31
N THR A 173 6.17 -16.60 18.02
CA THR A 173 7.14 -15.91 18.89
C THR A 173 6.54 -14.78 19.74
N GLY A 174 5.22 -14.71 19.90
CA GLY A 174 4.57 -13.69 20.75
C GLY A 174 4.35 -12.33 20.08
N VAL A 175 4.60 -12.23 18.77
CA VAL A 175 4.17 -11.09 17.94
C VAL A 175 2.63 -11.11 17.87
N PRO A 176 1.92 -10.00 18.15
CA PRO A 176 0.47 -9.94 18.07
C PRO A 176 -0.02 -10.41 16.69
N GLN A 177 -1.15 -11.13 16.61
CA GLN A 177 -1.61 -11.73 15.34
C GLN A 177 -1.75 -10.71 14.20
N GLY A 178 -2.13 -9.47 14.51
CA GLY A 178 -2.22 -8.37 13.54
C GLY A 178 -0.85 -7.91 12.98
N SER A 179 0.27 -8.24 13.63
CA SER A 179 1.64 -7.85 13.25
C SER A 179 2.43 -8.98 12.59
N SER A 180 1.74 -9.95 11.98
CA SER A 180 2.39 -11.11 11.36
C SER A 180 2.92 -10.81 9.94
N CYS A 181 3.80 -11.68 9.44
CA CYS A 181 4.29 -11.66 8.05
C CYS A 181 3.21 -12.18 7.07
N TYR A 182 2.00 -11.64 7.16
CA TYR A 182 0.84 -12.15 6.44
C TYR A 182 0.79 -11.64 5.00
N ASP A 183 1.08 -10.35 4.80
CA ASP A 183 1.12 -9.71 3.49
C ASP A 183 2.50 -9.10 3.21
N LEU A 184 2.88 -8.96 1.93
CA LEU A 184 4.20 -8.45 1.53
C LEU A 184 4.48 -7.06 2.08
N ASP A 185 3.48 -6.18 2.01
CA ASP A 185 3.54 -4.78 2.42
C ASP A 185 3.74 -4.60 3.94
N THR A 186 3.66 -5.66 4.74
CA THR A 186 3.92 -5.58 6.18
C THR A 186 5.41 -5.70 6.50
N TYR A 187 6.20 -6.27 5.60
CA TYR A 187 7.62 -6.55 5.83
C TYR A 187 8.55 -6.16 4.66
N TYR A 188 8.00 -5.69 3.55
CA TYR A 188 8.75 -5.21 2.40
C TYR A 188 8.14 -3.92 1.87
N PHE A 189 8.97 -2.90 1.64
CA PHE A 189 8.59 -1.66 0.99
C PHE A 189 9.74 -1.12 0.17
N MET A 190 9.44 -0.52 -0.98
CA MET A 190 10.45 0.05 -1.86
C MET A 190 10.10 1.48 -2.21
N MET A 191 11.13 2.31 -2.32
CA MET A 191 11.03 3.73 -2.60
C MET A 191 12.25 4.20 -3.37
N ARG A 192 12.19 5.46 -3.84
CA ARG A 192 13.34 6.18 -4.37
C ARG A 192 13.80 7.22 -3.36
N ASN A 193 15.10 7.39 -3.20
CA ASN A 193 15.64 8.50 -2.41
C ASN A 193 15.67 9.82 -3.22
N ALA A 194 16.13 10.91 -2.59
CA ALA A 194 16.19 12.23 -3.24
C ALA A 194 17.14 12.28 -4.45
N ARG A 195 18.01 11.28 -4.62
CA ARG A 195 18.93 11.14 -5.76
C ARG A 195 18.38 10.24 -6.88
N GLY A 196 17.20 9.65 -6.67
CA GLY A 196 16.64 8.67 -7.58
C GLY A 196 17.27 7.28 -7.46
N GLU A 197 17.98 6.97 -6.38
CA GLU A 197 18.47 5.62 -6.11
C GLU A 197 17.36 4.81 -5.42
N HIS A 198 17.26 3.51 -5.72
CA HIS A 198 16.27 2.62 -5.11
C HIS A 198 16.69 2.21 -3.71
N VAL A 199 15.74 2.29 -2.77
CA VAL A 199 15.92 1.88 -1.38
C VAL A 199 14.77 0.96 -0.99
N ALA A 200 15.08 -0.21 -0.43
CA ALA A 200 14.08 -1.13 0.10
C ALA A 200 14.17 -1.23 1.62
N LEU A 201 13.02 -1.08 2.30
CA LEU A 201 12.86 -1.53 3.67
C LEU A 201 12.49 -3.01 3.66
N VAL A 202 13.25 -3.81 4.41
CA VAL A 202 13.00 -5.25 4.52
C VAL A 202 13.06 -5.65 5.97
N TYR A 203 12.08 -6.39 6.49
CA TYR A 203 12.21 -7.11 7.75
C TYR A 203 12.59 -8.57 7.45
N PRO A 204 13.90 -8.94 7.47
CA PRO A 204 14.36 -10.21 6.94
C PRO A 204 13.75 -11.46 7.60
N PRO A 205 13.44 -11.46 8.92
CA PRO A 205 12.76 -12.58 9.56
C PRO A 205 11.46 -13.02 8.90
N CYS A 206 10.75 -12.12 8.20
CA CYS A 206 9.54 -12.45 7.45
C CYS A 206 9.80 -13.18 6.13
N ILE A 207 11.03 -13.20 5.61
CA ILE A 207 11.41 -13.99 4.44
C ILE A 207 11.98 -15.31 4.92
N ARG A 208 11.52 -16.43 4.37
CA ARG A 208 12.02 -17.75 4.75
C ARG A 208 13.48 -17.93 4.37
N GLU A 209 14.27 -18.56 5.25
CA GLU A 209 15.70 -18.80 5.02
C GLU A 209 15.96 -19.59 3.72
N SER A 210 15.14 -20.62 3.47
CA SER A 210 15.17 -21.43 2.25
C SER A 210 13.75 -21.75 1.77
N PRO A 211 13.54 -22.03 0.47
CA PRO A 211 12.24 -22.50 -0.02
C PRO A 211 11.75 -23.71 0.76
N SER A 212 10.46 -23.75 1.09
CA SER A 212 9.89 -24.78 1.97
C SER A 212 9.78 -26.18 1.40
N SER A 213 9.87 -26.28 0.08
CA SER A 213 9.75 -27.53 -0.64
C SER A 213 10.43 -27.43 -2.00
N LYS A 214 10.66 -28.59 -2.62
CA LYS A 214 11.11 -28.67 -4.02
C LYS A 214 10.10 -28.03 -4.99
N ALA A 215 8.80 -28.03 -4.66
CA ALA A 215 7.78 -27.38 -5.47
C ALA A 215 7.90 -25.85 -5.41
N ALA A 216 8.12 -25.29 -4.22
CA ALA A 216 8.38 -23.85 -4.04
C ALA A 216 9.65 -23.40 -4.78
N ALA A 217 10.73 -24.17 -4.69
CA ALA A 217 11.95 -23.90 -5.46
C ALA A 217 11.69 -23.95 -6.99
N LYS A 218 10.89 -24.92 -7.47
CA LYS A 218 10.52 -25.02 -8.89
C LYS A 218 9.60 -23.91 -9.38
N SER A 219 8.79 -23.30 -8.52
CA SER A 219 7.99 -22.10 -8.86
C SER A 219 8.82 -20.81 -8.87
N GLY A 220 10.12 -20.90 -8.56
CA GLY A 220 11.04 -19.76 -8.52
C GLY A 220 11.07 -19.03 -7.18
N SER A 221 10.49 -19.59 -6.10
CA SER A 221 10.65 -19.01 -4.77
C SER A 221 12.10 -19.07 -4.34
N VAL A 222 12.62 -17.96 -3.80
CA VAL A 222 14.01 -17.82 -3.36
C VAL A 222 14.11 -17.76 -1.84
N GLY A 223 15.23 -18.23 -1.30
CA GLY A 223 15.55 -18.09 0.12
C GLY A 223 15.96 -16.66 0.47
N ARG A 224 15.95 -16.31 1.76
CA ARG A 224 16.27 -14.97 2.26
C ARG A 224 17.59 -14.42 1.71
N ALA A 225 18.71 -15.13 1.88
CA ALA A 225 20.02 -14.64 1.43
C ALA A 225 20.04 -14.37 -0.09
N GLN A 226 19.40 -15.24 -0.88
CA GLN A 226 19.29 -15.07 -2.32
C GLN A 226 18.39 -13.88 -2.69
N ALA A 227 17.26 -13.70 -1.99
CA ALA A 227 16.38 -12.55 -2.19
C ALA A 227 17.11 -11.22 -1.98
N MET A 228 17.92 -11.12 -0.93
CA MET A 228 18.71 -9.91 -0.64
C MET A 228 19.79 -9.69 -1.72
N SER A 229 20.52 -10.73 -2.12
CA SER A 229 21.51 -10.65 -3.21
C SER A 229 20.90 -10.17 -4.52
N MET A 230 19.72 -10.70 -4.90
CA MET A 230 19.05 -10.30 -6.13
C MET A 230 18.59 -8.84 -6.11
N LEU A 231 18.20 -8.30 -4.95
CA LEU A 231 17.87 -6.88 -4.82
C LEU A 231 19.13 -6.01 -4.96
N GLU A 232 20.23 -6.40 -4.32
CA GLU A 232 21.51 -5.69 -4.44
C GLU A 232 22.08 -5.73 -5.87
N GLU A 233 21.90 -6.84 -6.59
CA GLU A 233 22.27 -6.99 -8.01
C GLU A 233 21.44 -6.07 -8.94
N LEU A 234 20.27 -5.62 -8.48
CA LEU A 234 19.41 -4.64 -9.16
C LEU A 234 19.66 -3.21 -8.66
N ASP A 235 20.81 -2.96 -8.02
CA ASP A 235 21.20 -1.67 -7.44
C ASP A 235 20.21 -1.14 -6.38
N VAL A 236 19.47 -2.02 -5.72
CA VAL A 236 18.58 -1.66 -4.61
C VAL A 236 19.36 -1.66 -3.30
N THR A 237 19.44 -0.50 -2.65
CA THR A 237 20.04 -0.41 -1.32
C THR A 237 19.07 -0.93 -0.27
N ILE A 238 19.47 -1.96 0.48
CA ILE A 238 18.60 -2.57 1.49
C ILE A 238 18.80 -1.95 2.88
N VAL A 239 17.70 -1.52 3.47
CA VAL A 239 17.62 -1.08 4.87
C VAL A 239 16.86 -2.12 5.67
N GLU A 240 17.60 -2.98 6.36
CA GLU A 240 17.00 -3.94 7.28
C GLU A 240 16.28 -3.26 8.43
N VAL A 241 15.01 -3.60 8.62
CA VAL A 241 14.12 -3.12 9.66
C VAL A 241 14.32 -3.97 10.93
N SER A 242 14.33 -3.32 12.10
CA SER A 242 14.40 -4.02 13.38
C SER A 242 13.04 -4.60 13.77
N GLU A 243 12.98 -5.58 14.66
CA GLU A 243 11.69 -6.09 15.17
C GLU A 243 10.83 -4.97 15.78
N ALA A 244 11.45 -4.06 16.54
CA ALA A 244 10.74 -2.93 17.13
C ALA A 244 10.12 -1.99 16.08
N ASP A 245 10.81 -1.75 14.97
CA ASP A 245 10.30 -0.92 13.86
C ASP A 245 9.27 -1.68 13.00
N PHE A 246 9.43 -2.99 12.85
CA PHE A 246 8.45 -3.86 12.19
C PHE A 246 7.12 -3.89 12.96
N LEU A 247 7.17 -4.04 14.29
CA LEU A 247 5.99 -3.95 15.15
C LEU A 247 5.30 -2.58 15.03
N ARG A 248 6.07 -1.53 14.72
CA ARG A 248 5.59 -0.19 14.40
C ARG A 248 5.22 0.03 12.94
N ARG A 249 5.04 -1.06 12.18
CA ARG A 249 4.61 -1.01 10.78
C ARG A 249 5.55 -0.22 9.87
N ALA A 250 6.86 -0.23 10.12
CA ALA A 250 7.82 0.54 9.32
C ALA A 250 7.78 0.21 7.82
N CYS A 251 7.57 -1.05 7.42
CA CYS A 251 7.42 -1.39 6.00
C CYS A 251 6.01 -1.07 5.46
N ASN A 252 5.00 -0.90 6.30
CA ASN A 252 3.66 -0.53 5.85
C ASN A 252 3.49 0.99 5.74
N SER A 253 4.47 1.60 5.07
CA SER A 253 4.66 3.03 4.83
C SER A 253 4.29 3.41 3.39
N ILE A 254 4.33 4.70 3.09
CA ILE A 254 4.15 5.23 1.74
C ILE A 254 5.32 6.14 1.39
N SER A 255 5.59 6.29 0.09
CA SER A 255 6.64 7.15 -0.45
C SER A 255 6.03 8.14 -1.45
N PRO A 256 5.43 9.24 -0.97
CA PRO A 256 4.70 10.15 -1.83
C PRO A 256 5.59 10.79 -2.92
N GLU A 257 6.84 11.13 -2.58
CA GLU A 257 7.81 11.65 -3.53
C GLU A 257 9.21 11.09 -3.29
N PRO A 258 10.11 11.12 -4.29
CA PRO A 258 11.49 10.68 -4.11
C PRO A 258 12.18 11.40 -2.96
N GLY A 259 12.76 10.63 -2.04
CA GLY A 259 13.46 11.16 -0.87
C GLY A 259 12.58 11.40 0.35
N GLN A 260 11.30 11.01 0.32
CA GLN A 260 10.44 11.10 1.48
C GLN A 260 9.74 9.75 1.75
N ILE A 261 9.68 9.37 3.02
CA ILE A 261 8.88 8.23 3.50
C ILE A 261 7.98 8.68 4.64
N VAL A 262 6.71 8.27 4.59
CA VAL A 262 5.73 8.54 5.64
C VAL A 262 5.39 7.26 6.35
N PHE A 263 5.66 7.25 7.65
CA PHE A 263 5.31 6.18 8.57
C PHE A 263 3.98 6.46 9.26
N THR A 264 3.26 5.38 9.58
CA THR A 264 2.06 5.42 10.41
C THR A 264 2.31 6.00 11.79
N GLU A 265 3.44 5.65 12.38
CA GLU A 265 3.85 6.10 13.72
C GLU A 265 5.37 6.32 13.76
N PRO A 266 5.90 7.01 14.80
CA PRO A 266 7.33 7.28 14.89
C PRO A 266 8.19 6.01 14.98
N VAL A 267 9.04 5.80 13.98
CA VAL A 267 10.06 4.73 13.99
C VAL A 267 11.29 5.11 14.82
N SER A 268 12.16 4.13 15.07
CA SER A 268 13.36 4.29 15.87
C SER A 268 14.31 5.36 15.32
N LYS A 269 15.06 6.01 16.21
CA LYS A 269 16.13 6.95 15.82
C LYS A 269 17.17 6.27 14.92
N ALA A 270 17.42 4.97 15.13
CA ALA A 270 18.35 4.19 14.33
C ALA A 270 17.88 4.08 12.87
N LEU A 271 16.61 3.72 12.64
CA LEU A 271 16.04 3.64 11.29
C LEU A 271 16.04 5.01 10.61
N ARG A 272 15.57 6.07 11.29
CA ARG A 272 15.60 7.45 10.75
C ARG A 272 17.00 7.90 10.35
N ASN A 273 18.01 7.62 11.17
CA ASN A 273 19.40 7.98 10.85
C ASN A 273 19.96 7.20 9.66
N ARG A 274 19.57 5.94 9.46
CA ARG A 274 19.97 5.16 8.28
C ARG A 274 19.33 5.73 7.01
N LEU A 275 18.05 6.05 7.06
CA LEU A 275 17.31 6.67 5.96
C LEU A 275 17.86 8.05 5.60
N ALA A 276 18.15 8.88 6.59
CA ALA A 276 18.74 10.21 6.36
C ALA A 276 20.11 10.14 5.65
N LYS A 277 20.96 9.14 5.98
CA LYS A 277 22.23 8.92 5.27
C LYS A 277 22.04 8.54 3.80
N LEU A 278 20.89 7.94 3.48
CA LEU A 278 20.48 7.60 2.12
C LEU A 278 19.64 8.70 1.48
N HIS A 279 19.58 9.92 2.03
CA HIS A 279 18.78 11.03 1.50
C HIS A 279 17.29 10.73 1.45
N VAL A 280 16.79 10.04 2.48
CA VAL A 280 15.37 9.80 2.72
C VAL A 280 14.94 10.50 4.01
N GLU A 281 14.06 11.48 3.89
CA GLU A 281 13.40 12.15 5.00
C GLU A 281 12.27 11.27 5.56
N SER A 282 12.30 11.05 6.87
CA SER A 282 11.30 10.26 7.58
C SER A 282 10.26 11.16 8.24
N VAL A 283 9.01 11.05 7.81
CA VAL A 283 7.86 11.72 8.42
C VAL A 283 6.99 10.71 9.15
N ALA A 284 6.45 11.06 10.30
CA ALA A 284 5.47 10.25 11.02
C ALA A 284 4.15 11.03 11.10
N LEU A 285 3.02 10.32 10.99
CA LEU A 285 1.71 10.94 11.15
C LEU A 285 1.40 11.15 12.63
N GLU A 286 1.11 12.40 13.01
CA GLU A 286 0.84 12.76 14.41
C GLU A 286 -0.58 12.35 14.85
N ASP A 287 -1.56 12.37 13.93
CA ASP A 287 -2.98 12.11 14.19
C ASP A 287 -3.52 10.81 13.56
N PHE A 288 -2.65 9.90 13.12
CA PHE A 288 -3.12 8.60 12.66
C PHE A 288 -3.57 7.78 13.88
N ALA A 289 -4.89 7.71 14.09
CA ALA A 289 -5.51 7.15 15.28
C ALA A 289 -4.82 5.84 15.74
N PRO A 290 -4.09 5.86 16.87
CA PRO A 290 -3.43 4.68 17.39
C PRO A 290 -4.50 3.67 17.80
N GLY A 291 -4.48 2.48 17.20
CA GLY A 291 -5.48 1.43 17.43
C GLY A 291 -5.95 0.70 16.17
N ARG A 292 -5.60 1.19 14.98
CA ARG A 292 -5.74 0.40 13.75
C ARG A 292 -4.58 -0.58 13.64
N GLU A 293 -4.86 -1.88 13.52
CA GLU A 293 -3.85 -2.95 13.41
C GLU A 293 -3.07 -2.95 12.09
N PHE A 294 -3.08 -1.85 11.34
CA PHE A 294 -2.60 -1.77 9.97
C PHE A 294 -1.90 -0.43 9.74
N GLY A 295 -0.88 -0.44 8.88
CA GLY A 295 -0.17 0.79 8.55
C GLY A 295 -0.91 1.61 7.49
N ILE A 296 -0.29 2.72 7.11
CA ILE A 296 -0.87 3.66 6.15
C ILE A 296 -0.93 3.06 4.75
N HIS A 297 0.04 2.19 4.40
CA HIS A 297 0.08 1.61 3.06
C HIS A 297 -1.19 0.84 2.75
N CYS A 298 -1.71 0.06 3.71
CA CYS A 298 -2.96 -0.69 3.53
C CYS A 298 -4.16 0.18 3.13
N LEU A 299 -4.17 1.46 3.52
CA LEU A 299 -5.26 2.42 3.32
C LEU A 299 -5.03 3.36 2.13
N THR A 300 -3.97 3.14 1.37
CA THR A 300 -3.55 4.05 0.30
C THR A 300 -3.31 3.28 -0.99
N LEU A 301 -3.57 3.94 -2.10
CA LEU A 301 -3.16 3.50 -3.42
C LEU A 301 -2.24 4.57 -4.00
N GLU A 302 -0.95 4.25 -4.07
CA GLU A 302 -0.01 5.05 -4.85
C GLU A 302 -0.36 4.89 -6.32
N LEU A 303 -0.65 6.00 -6.99
CA LEU A 303 -0.95 6.03 -8.41
C LEU A 303 0.34 6.15 -9.22
N PRO A 304 0.37 5.59 -10.43
CA PRO A 304 1.51 5.80 -11.28
C PRO A 304 1.54 7.28 -11.66
N GLN A 305 2.73 7.89 -11.62
CA GLN A 305 2.89 9.26 -12.06
C GLN A 305 2.40 9.34 -13.51
N GLN A 306 1.32 10.09 -13.76
CA GLN A 306 0.92 10.34 -15.14
C GLN A 306 2.10 11.03 -15.82
N PRO A 307 2.46 10.65 -17.07
CA PRO A 307 3.42 11.42 -17.82
C PRO A 307 2.90 12.85 -17.83
N ARG A 308 3.65 13.79 -17.22
CA ARG A 308 3.28 15.20 -17.21
C ARG A 308 2.97 15.58 -18.64
N LEU A 309 1.71 15.84 -18.95
CA LEU A 309 1.35 16.40 -20.23
C LEU A 309 2.23 17.64 -20.37
N ALA A 310 3.16 17.60 -21.34
CA ALA A 310 3.99 18.75 -21.66
C ALA A 310 3.04 19.94 -21.74
N LYS A 311 3.29 20.98 -20.93
CA LYS A 311 2.51 22.22 -20.97
C LYS A 311 2.35 22.54 -22.45
N ARG A 312 1.12 22.43 -22.96
CA ARG A 312 0.81 23.05 -24.24
C ARG A 312 1.02 24.53 -23.96
N ASP A 313 2.05 25.10 -24.58
CA ASP A 313 2.21 26.54 -24.63
C ASP A 313 0.88 27.11 -25.14
N LEU A 314 0.11 27.70 -24.21
CA LEU A 314 -1.04 28.56 -24.48
C LEU A 314 -0.54 29.99 -24.49
#